data_AF-A0A4R7BCB8-F1
#
_entry.id   AF-A0A4R7BCB8-F1
#
_cell.length_a   1.000
_cell.length_b   1.000
_cell.length_c   1.000
_cell.angle_alpha   90.00
_cell.angle_beta   90.00
_cell.angle_gamma   90.00
#
_symmetry.space_group_name_H-M   'P 1'
#
loop_
_entity.id
_entity.type
_entity.pdbx_description
1 polymer ?
#
loop_
_entity_poly.entity_id
_entity_poly.type
_entity_poly.pdbx_seq_one_letter_code
_entity_poly.pdbx_strand_id
1 'polypeptide(L)'
;MSAIARLIEQHRGCDDFLVRAEAAVRDGDWTTALAAWQPFEADMQRHFALEEEHLFPAFEAATGMTMGPTAVMRGEHAEMRELFAELRAALAAQDSEAFLGQGETLLILMQQHNMKEENVLYPMCAQHVAEFETLVPQS
;
A
#
# COMPACT_ATOMS: atom_id res chain seq x y z
N MET A 1 7.67 7.23 -17.52
CA MET A 1 7.25 7.81 -16.22
C MET A 1 8.43 7.72 -15.26
N SER A 2 8.61 8.68 -14.35
CA SER A 2 9.64 8.59 -13.30
C SER A 2 9.31 7.47 -12.31
N ALA A 3 10.26 7.06 -11.48
CA ALA A 3 10.03 6.15 -10.35
C ALA A 3 8.91 6.65 -9.44
N ILE A 4 8.97 7.93 -9.04
CA ILE A 4 7.91 8.55 -8.22
C ILE A 4 6.55 8.46 -8.89
N ALA A 5 6.45 8.78 -10.18
CA ALA A 5 5.17 8.73 -10.89
C ALA A 5 4.62 7.29 -10.97
N ARG A 6 5.47 6.28 -11.05
CA ARG A 6 5.06 4.86 -11.05
C ARG A 6 4.57 4.41 -9.67
N LEU A 7 5.25 4.82 -8.60
CA LEU A 7 4.83 4.51 -7.22
C LEU A 7 3.48 5.19 -6.89
N ILE A 8 3.30 6.46 -7.26
CA ILE A 8 2.01 7.16 -7.12
C ILE A 8 0.89 6.47 -7.92
N GLU A 9 1.19 5.97 -9.11
CA GLU A 9 0.19 5.23 -9.90
C GLU A 9 -0.19 3.90 -9.22
N GLN A 10 0.75 3.22 -8.55
CA GLN A 10 0.46 2.04 -7.75
C GLN A 10 -0.48 2.36 -6.58
N HIS A 11 -0.27 3.47 -5.86
CA HIS A 11 -1.18 3.93 -4.80
C HIS A 11 -2.61 4.14 -5.32
N ARG A 12 -2.75 4.85 -6.44
CA ARG A 12 -4.06 5.11 -7.05
C ARG A 12 -4.78 3.84 -7.51
N GLY A 13 -4.03 2.90 -8.10
CA GLY A 13 -4.58 1.61 -8.51
C GLY A 13 -5.15 0.83 -7.34
N CYS A 14 -4.53 0.92 -6.16
CA CYS A 14 -5.01 0.26 -4.95
C CYS A 14 -6.31 0.91 -4.43
N ASP A 15 -6.40 2.23 -4.41
CA ASP A 15 -7.62 2.95 -4.01
C ASP A 15 -8.84 2.52 -4.86
N ASP A 16 -8.66 2.39 -6.18
CA ASP A 16 -9.71 1.96 -7.12
C ASP A 16 -10.25 0.55 -6.81
N PHE A 17 -9.38 -0.38 -6.44
CA PHE A 17 -9.81 -1.74 -6.08
C PHE A 17 -10.57 -1.77 -4.76
N LEU A 18 -10.12 -1.02 -3.74
CA LEU A 18 -10.77 -0.95 -2.45
C LEU A 18 -12.19 -0.38 -2.59
N VAL A 19 -12.35 0.72 -3.33
CA VAL A 19 -13.66 1.33 -3.62
C VAL A 19 -14.60 0.33 -4.30
N ARG A 20 -14.11 -0.46 -5.26
CA ARG A 20 -14.91 -1.50 -5.93
C ARG A 20 -15.32 -2.62 -4.98
N ALA A 21 -14.40 -3.06 -4.11
CA ALA A 21 -14.70 -4.09 -3.11
C ALA A 21 -15.78 -3.61 -2.13
N GLU A 22 -15.67 -2.39 -1.61
CA GLU A 22 -16.68 -1.82 -0.73
C GLU A 22 -18.05 -1.66 -1.40
N ALA A 23 -18.09 -1.20 -2.65
CA ALA A 23 -19.34 -1.07 -3.40
C ALA A 23 -20.03 -2.43 -3.55
N ALA A 24 -19.27 -3.47 -3.93
CA ALA A 24 -19.79 -4.82 -4.05
C ALA A 24 -20.28 -5.40 -2.71
N VAL A 25 -19.57 -5.13 -1.60
CA VAL A 25 -20.03 -5.51 -0.25
C VAL A 25 -21.33 -4.82 0.13
N ARG A 26 -21.48 -3.52 -0.17
CA ARG A 26 -22.74 -2.77 0.07
C ARG A 26 -23.92 -3.36 -0.71
N ASP A 27 -23.66 -3.87 -1.91
CA ASP A 27 -24.66 -4.51 -2.77
C ASP A 27 -24.91 -5.99 -2.42
N GLY A 28 -24.14 -6.56 -1.48
CA GLY A 28 -24.18 -7.99 -1.13
C GLY A 28 -23.60 -8.92 -2.19
N ASP A 29 -22.87 -8.37 -3.17
CA ASP A 29 -22.17 -9.14 -4.20
C ASP A 29 -20.77 -9.56 -3.72
N TRP A 30 -20.76 -10.59 -2.87
CA TRP A 30 -19.54 -11.16 -2.31
C TRP A 30 -18.57 -11.74 -3.34
N THR A 31 -19.08 -12.14 -4.51
CA THR A 31 -18.23 -12.68 -5.57
C THR A 31 -17.41 -11.55 -6.20
N THR A 32 -18.06 -10.44 -6.53
CA THR A 32 -17.37 -9.25 -7.04
C THR A 32 -16.48 -8.63 -5.97
N ALA A 33 -16.92 -8.60 -4.71
CA ALA A 33 -16.10 -8.10 -3.61
C ALA A 33 -14.78 -8.88 -3.48
N LEU A 34 -14.84 -10.21 -3.50
CA LEU A 34 -13.64 -11.06 -3.45
C LEU A 34 -12.76 -10.88 -4.69
N ALA A 35 -13.36 -10.79 -5.88
CA ALA A 35 -12.64 -10.58 -7.13
C ALA A 35 -11.93 -9.21 -7.21
N ALA A 36 -12.45 -8.18 -6.52
CA ALA A 36 -11.82 -6.88 -6.38
C ALA A 36 -10.77 -6.85 -5.25
N TRP A 37 -11.01 -7.57 -4.14
CA TRP A 37 -10.10 -7.63 -2.99
C TRP A 37 -8.79 -8.36 -3.29
N GLN A 38 -8.84 -9.47 -4.02
CA GLN A 38 -7.65 -10.26 -4.33
C GLN A 38 -6.54 -9.47 -5.04
N PRO A 39 -6.82 -8.74 -6.15
CA PRO A 39 -5.80 -7.92 -6.79
C PRO A 39 -5.35 -6.75 -5.89
N PHE A 40 -6.27 -6.11 -5.15
CA PHE A 40 -5.90 -5.07 -4.18
C PHE A 40 -4.82 -5.53 -3.20
N GLU A 41 -5.09 -6.63 -2.48
CA GLU A 41 -4.16 -7.14 -1.48
C GLU A 41 -2.84 -7.61 -2.12
N ALA A 42 -2.92 -8.29 -3.26
CA ALA A 42 -1.73 -8.77 -3.95
C ALA A 42 -0.85 -7.60 -4.43
N ASP A 43 -1.44 -6.51 -4.89
CA ASP A 43 -0.73 -5.34 -5.41
C ASP A 43 -0.07 -4.56 -4.28
N MET A 44 -0.77 -4.34 -3.17
CA MET A 44 -0.22 -3.72 -1.96
C MET A 44 0.96 -4.52 -1.40
N GLN A 45 0.86 -5.86 -1.32
CA GLN A 45 1.96 -6.69 -0.83
C GLN A 45 3.19 -6.62 -1.75
N ARG A 46 2.99 -6.55 -3.08
CA ARG A 46 4.11 -6.37 -4.02
C ARG A 46 4.74 -4.98 -3.91
N HIS A 47 3.92 -3.96 -3.68
CA HIS A 47 4.38 -2.61 -3.42
C HIS A 47 5.24 -2.56 -2.14
N PHE A 48 4.75 -3.08 -1.02
CA PHE A 48 5.53 -3.16 0.22
C PHE A 48 6.82 -3.97 0.05
N ALA A 49 6.80 -5.08 -0.69
CA ALA A 49 8.01 -5.86 -0.92
C ALA A 49 9.05 -5.09 -1.73
N LEU A 50 8.63 -4.38 -2.79
CA LEU A 50 9.52 -3.49 -3.55
C LEU A 50 10.20 -2.47 -2.62
N GLU A 51 9.43 -1.90 -1.71
CA GLU A 51 9.96 -0.89 -0.80
C GLU A 51 10.85 -1.46 0.28
N GLU A 52 10.36 -2.45 1.03
CA GLU A 52 11.05 -3.02 2.18
C GLU A 52 12.30 -3.81 1.80
N GLU A 53 12.31 -4.47 0.63
CA GLU A 53 13.40 -5.33 0.19
C GLU A 53 14.40 -4.61 -0.73
N HIS A 54 14.01 -3.51 -1.36
CA HIS A 54 14.87 -2.80 -2.33
C HIS A 54 15.02 -1.31 -2.04
N LEU A 55 13.92 -0.54 -2.00
CA LEU A 55 14.01 0.91 -1.88
C LEU A 55 14.55 1.37 -0.53
N PHE A 56 13.98 0.87 0.57
CA PHE A 56 14.36 1.25 1.92
C PHE A 56 15.81 0.85 2.24
N PRO A 57 16.30 -0.36 1.92
CA PRO A 57 17.71 -0.69 2.08
C PRO A 57 18.65 0.22 1.28
N ALA A 58 18.29 0.57 0.03
CA ALA A 58 19.11 1.47 -0.79
C ALA A 58 19.16 2.89 -0.20
N PHE A 59 18.02 3.39 0.27
CA PHE A 59 17.93 4.67 0.96
C PHE A 59 18.73 4.70 2.26
N GLU A 60 18.61 3.66 3.08
CA GLU A 60 19.34 3.52 4.34
C GLU A 60 20.86 3.43 4.09
N ALA A 61 21.29 2.69 3.06
CA ALA A 61 22.70 2.61 2.68
C ALA A 61 23.26 3.95 2.19
N ALA A 62 22.47 4.72 1.44
CA ALA A 62 22.89 6.01 0.90
C ALA A 62 22.94 7.12 1.96
N THR A 63 22.08 7.07 2.98
CA THR A 63 21.91 8.15 3.96
C THR A 63 22.41 7.83 5.37
N GLY A 64 22.52 6.55 5.72
CA GLY A 64 22.77 6.08 7.09
C GLY A 64 21.56 6.21 8.03
N MET A 65 20.38 6.60 7.55
CA MET A 65 19.19 6.83 8.37
C MET A 65 18.39 5.54 8.58
N THR A 66 18.63 4.81 9.67
CA THR A 66 17.94 3.52 9.95
C THR A 66 16.76 3.61 10.93
N MET A 67 16.64 4.70 11.69
CA MET A 67 15.56 4.93 12.67
C MET A 67 14.62 6.07 12.23
N GLY A 68 14.52 6.30 10.93
CA GLY A 68 13.81 7.44 10.33
C GLY A 68 12.57 7.02 9.51
N PRO A 69 12.35 7.62 8.34
CA PRO A 69 11.10 7.45 7.59
C PRO A 69 10.83 5.99 7.21
N THR A 70 11.86 5.22 6.85
CA THR A 70 11.73 3.79 6.50
C THR A 70 11.29 2.90 7.67
N ALA A 71 11.63 3.26 8.91
CA ALA A 71 11.18 2.54 10.09
C ALA A 71 9.69 2.81 10.37
N VAL A 72 9.24 4.04 10.15
CA VAL A 72 7.81 4.41 10.25
C VAL A 72 7.00 3.68 9.19
N MET A 73 7.44 3.67 7.93
CA MET A 73 6.71 3.00 6.85
C MET A 73 6.57 1.49 7.10
N ARG A 74 7.64 0.80 7.53
CA ARG A 74 7.55 -0.63 7.91
C ARG A 74 6.54 -0.91 9.02
N GLY A 75 6.43 -0.01 10.01
CA GLY A 75 5.42 -0.10 11.06
C GLY A 75 4.00 -0.02 10.49
N GLU A 76 3.75 0.94 9.61
CA GLU A 76 2.44 1.11 8.98
C GLU A 76 2.11 -0.03 8.01
N HIS A 77 3.09 -0.56 7.28
CA HIS A 77 2.89 -1.76 6.47
C HIS A 77 2.49 -2.96 7.33
N ALA A 78 3.05 -3.09 8.54
CA ALA A 78 2.65 -4.14 9.46
C ALA A 78 1.20 -3.95 9.92
N GLU A 79 0.81 -2.73 10.31
CA GLU A 79 -0.57 -2.38 10.68
C GLU A 79 -1.56 -2.64 9.51
N MET A 80 -1.20 -2.27 8.28
CA MET A 80 -2.03 -2.55 7.09
C MET A 80 -2.18 -4.06 6.85
N ARG A 81 -1.12 -4.85 7.05
CA ARG A 81 -1.19 -6.32 6.91
C ARG A 81 -2.11 -6.96 7.94
N GLU A 82 -2.20 -6.39 9.15
CA GLU A 82 -3.18 -6.82 10.16
C GLU A 82 -4.61 -6.53 9.67
N LEU A 83 -4.87 -5.31 9.17
CA LEU A 83 -6.16 -4.94 8.58
C LEU A 83 -6.52 -5.82 7.38
N PHE A 84 -5.55 -6.20 6.53
CA PHE A 84 -5.81 -7.12 5.42
C PHE A 84 -6.29 -8.50 5.91
N ALA A 85 -5.74 -8.98 7.02
CA ALA A 85 -6.18 -10.23 7.62
C ALA A 85 -7.62 -10.14 8.15
N GLU A 86 -7.97 -9.03 8.81
CA GLU A 86 -9.33 -8.77 9.29
C GLU A 86 -10.34 -8.63 8.15
N LEU A 87 -10.01 -7.88 7.11
CA LEU A 87 -10.84 -7.70 5.91
C LEU A 87 -11.07 -9.01 5.17
N ARG A 88 -10.05 -9.86 5.05
CA ARG A 88 -10.19 -11.20 4.48
C ARG A 88 -11.12 -12.07 5.33
N ALA A 89 -11.03 -11.99 6.66
CA ALA A 89 -11.93 -12.72 7.55
C ALA A 89 -13.38 -12.24 7.40
N ALA A 90 -13.60 -10.93 7.30
CA ALA A 90 -14.92 -10.34 7.06
C ALA A 90 -15.52 -10.78 5.72
N LEU A 91 -14.72 -10.79 4.63
CA LEU A 91 -15.14 -11.31 3.33
C LEU A 91 -15.54 -12.80 3.40
N ALA A 92 -14.75 -13.62 4.08
CA ALA A 92 -15.04 -15.05 4.24
C ALA A 92 -16.32 -15.29 5.07
N ALA A 93 -16.58 -14.43 6.06
CA ALA A 93 -17.78 -14.46 6.88
C ALA A 93 -19.00 -13.80 6.22
N GLN A 94 -18.82 -13.10 5.09
CA GLN A 94 -19.84 -12.24 4.49
C GLN A 94 -20.39 -11.21 5.47
N ASP A 95 -19.51 -10.66 6.31
CA ASP A 95 -19.82 -9.65 7.32
C ASP A 95 -19.58 -8.25 6.74
N SER A 96 -20.67 -7.60 6.31
CA SER A 96 -20.58 -6.29 5.65
C SER A 96 -20.24 -5.17 6.63
N GLU A 97 -20.70 -5.25 7.87
CA GLU A 97 -20.41 -4.24 8.89
C GLU A 97 -18.92 -4.26 9.24
N ALA A 98 -18.37 -5.44 9.50
CA ALA A 98 -16.95 -5.61 9.77
C ALA A 98 -16.09 -5.18 8.56
N PHE A 99 -16.46 -5.60 7.34
CA PHE A 99 -15.68 -5.25 6.16
C PHE A 99 -15.66 -3.75 5.91
N LEU A 100 -16.82 -3.07 5.98
CA LEU A 100 -16.90 -1.64 5.71
C LEU A 100 -16.21 -0.81 6.79
N GLY A 101 -16.32 -1.21 8.07
CA GLY A 101 -15.64 -0.52 9.17
C GLY A 101 -14.11 -0.63 9.11
N GLN A 102 -13.59 -1.84 8.82
CA GLN A 102 -12.15 -2.02 8.64
C GLN A 102 -11.64 -1.42 7.33
N GLY A 103 -12.48 -1.39 6.29
CA GLY A 103 -12.18 -0.76 5.01
C GLY A 103 -11.94 0.75 5.17
N GLU A 104 -12.79 1.43 5.95
CA GLU A 104 -12.61 2.85 6.26
C GLU A 104 -11.32 3.10 7.06
N THR A 105 -11.02 2.25 8.04
CA THR A 105 -9.78 2.35 8.83
C THR A 105 -8.55 2.18 7.93
N LEU A 106 -8.57 1.19 7.05
CA LEU A 106 -7.51 0.94 6.08
C LEU A 106 -7.33 2.12 5.11
N LEU A 107 -8.42 2.65 4.57
CA LEU A 107 -8.40 3.80 3.65
C LEU A 107 -7.72 5.02 4.29
N ILE A 108 -8.06 5.33 5.53
CA ILE A 108 -7.46 6.46 6.26
C ILE A 108 -5.96 6.23 6.48
N LEU A 109 -5.58 5.02 6.91
CA LEU A 109 -4.18 4.66 7.12
C LEU A 109 -3.38 4.76 5.81
N MET A 110 -3.90 4.22 4.71
CA MET A 110 -3.30 4.32 3.38
C MET A 110 -3.12 5.78 2.94
N GLN A 111 -4.12 6.63 3.09
CA GLN A 111 -4.00 8.05 2.72
C GLN A 111 -2.89 8.76 3.50
N GLN A 112 -2.80 8.51 4.81
CA GLN A 112 -1.75 9.10 5.65
C GLN A 112 -0.37 8.57 5.29
N HIS A 113 -0.27 7.27 5.03
CA HIS A 113 0.92 6.60 4.59
C HIS A 113 1.42 7.15 3.24
N ASN A 114 0.58 7.13 2.21
CA ASN A 114 0.88 7.64 0.87
C ASN A 114 1.36 9.10 0.92
N MET A 115 0.71 9.94 1.74
CA MET A 115 1.15 11.33 1.91
C MET A 115 2.59 11.46 2.43
N LYS A 116 3.03 10.59 3.35
CA LYS A 116 4.41 10.62 3.85
C LYS A 116 5.39 10.13 2.81
N GLU A 117 5.03 9.11 2.06
CA GLU A 117 5.92 8.59 1.03
C GLU A 117 6.08 9.58 -0.13
N GLU A 118 4.96 10.04 -0.68
CA GLU A 118 4.94 10.92 -1.85
C GLU A 118 5.55 12.29 -1.59
N ASN A 119 5.34 12.86 -0.40
CA ASN A 119 5.80 14.22 -0.08
C ASN A 119 7.12 14.26 0.68
N VAL A 120 7.57 13.14 1.27
CA VAL A 120 8.80 13.11 2.09
C VAL A 120 9.75 12.04 1.60
N LEU A 121 9.37 10.76 1.67
CA LEU A 121 10.32 9.67 1.43
C LEU A 121 10.80 9.60 -0.02
N TYR A 122 9.90 9.61 -1.00
CA TYR A 122 10.26 9.50 -2.41
C TYR A 122 11.11 10.68 -2.91
N PRO A 123 10.82 11.96 -2.53
CA PRO A 123 11.74 13.06 -2.81
C PRO A 123 13.14 12.87 -2.22
N MET A 124 13.24 12.32 -1.00
CA MET A 124 14.53 12.02 -0.38
C MET A 124 15.25 10.88 -1.12
N CYS A 125 14.53 9.81 -1.49
CA CYS A 125 15.08 8.72 -2.30
C CYS A 125 15.63 9.24 -3.63
N ALA A 126 14.88 10.11 -4.34
CA ALA A 126 15.33 10.70 -5.60
C ALA A 126 16.59 11.57 -5.44
N GLN A 127 16.83 12.16 -4.26
CA GLN A 127 18.02 12.96 -3.98
C GLN A 127 19.24 12.13 -3.60
N HIS A 128 19.04 11.00 -2.92
CA HIS A 128 20.12 10.25 -2.28
C HIS A 128 20.43 8.89 -2.92
N VAL A 129 19.45 8.24 -3.55
CA VAL A 129 19.61 6.90 -4.14
C VAL A 129 19.89 7.04 -5.63
N ALA A 130 21.14 6.77 -6.03
CA ALA A 130 21.60 6.98 -7.41
C ALA A 130 20.83 6.12 -8.43
N GLU A 131 20.45 4.92 -8.03
CA GLU A 131 19.76 3.91 -8.81
C GLU A 131 18.21 3.96 -8.68
N PHE A 132 17.66 5.01 -8.06
CA PHE A 132 16.23 5.08 -7.72
C PHE A 132 15.30 4.82 -8.92
N GLU A 133 15.62 5.39 -10.08
CA GLU A 133 14.84 5.19 -11.30
C GLU A 133 14.83 3.74 -11.80
N THR A 134 15.91 3.00 -11.55
CA THR A 134 16.04 1.60 -11.98
C THR A 134 15.56 0.59 -10.93
N LEU A 135 15.53 0.97 -9.65
CA LEU A 135 15.04 0.13 -8.56
C LEU A 135 13.53 -0.06 -8.64
N VAL A 136 12.79 0.97 -9.06
CA VAL A 136 11.36 0.84 -9.34
C VAL A 136 11.23 0.24 -10.74
N PRO A 137 10.69 -0.98 -10.90
CA PRO A 137 10.54 -1.60 -12.22
C PRO A 137 9.51 -0.86 -13.08
N GLN A 138 9.56 -1.09 -14.40
CA GLN A 138 8.48 -0.68 -15.29
C GLN A 138 7.37 -1.73 -15.21
N SER A 139 6.13 -1.29 -14.99
CA SER A 139 4.93 -2.12 -15.02
C SER A 139 4.63 -2.65 -16.41
#